data_AF-A0A7J5TU25-F1
#
_entry.id   AF-A0A7J5TU25-F1
#
_cell.length_a   1.000
_cell.length_b   1.000
_cell.length_c   1.000
_cell.angle_alpha   90.00
_cell.angle_beta   90.00
_cell.angle_gamma   90.00
#
_symmetry.space_group_name_H-M   'P 1'
#
loop_
_entity.id
_entity.type
_entity.pdbx_description
1 polymer ?
#
loop_
_entity_poly.entity_id
_entity_poly.type
_entity_poly.pdbx_seq_one_letter_code
_entity_poly.pdbx_strand_id
1 'polypeptide(L)'
;MFSLTTAAAKPAPRLRALIIDGQNNHVQWPKITFMMKRYLEETGKFSVDVQRTYYTWEGEEFIRNYPLDGMRPTRALSKARMDSSFHPNFSAYDVVICNFGWNAAPWSDATQADFEQYMKKGGGLVVIHAANNSFPLWPAYNQMIGLGGWGDRTEKDGPYVYYDQTEKLVRDMQPGKAGSHGAQAEFVVKVRDTKHPITKGMPTNWLHSRDELYDRLRGPAEKMDVLATAFSPKSNRGTDRHEPMLMTVRFGKGRIFHTPLGHADYSVECVGFITCLQRGTQWAATGKVDIPIPADFPTEQRASQRKFDR
;
A
#
# COMPACT_ATOMS: atom_id res chain seq x y z
N MET A 1 -54.41 -14.42 -7.62
CA MET A 1 -53.22 -13.82 -6.99
C MET A 1 -52.04 -14.76 -7.23
N PHE A 2 -51.11 -14.41 -8.11
CA PHE A 2 -49.85 -15.13 -8.22
C PHE A 2 -48.84 -14.45 -7.29
N SER A 3 -48.44 -15.15 -6.23
CA SER A 3 -47.39 -14.70 -5.33
C SER A 3 -46.04 -15.00 -5.99
N LEU A 4 -45.36 -13.95 -6.42
CA LEU A 4 -43.98 -14.03 -6.89
C LEU A 4 -43.07 -14.07 -5.66
N THR A 5 -42.64 -15.28 -5.28
CA THR A 5 -41.51 -15.46 -4.37
C THR A 5 -40.24 -15.03 -5.09
N THR A 6 -39.70 -13.86 -4.74
CA THR A 6 -38.36 -13.44 -5.15
C THR A 6 -37.34 -14.32 -4.45
N ALA A 7 -36.69 -15.21 -5.19
CA ALA A 7 -35.52 -15.92 -4.69
C ALA A 7 -34.41 -14.90 -4.39
N ALA A 8 -33.95 -14.86 -3.14
CA ALA A 8 -32.81 -14.03 -2.75
C ALA A 8 -31.58 -14.44 -3.57
N ALA A 9 -30.97 -13.48 -4.28
CA ALA A 9 -29.76 -13.72 -5.06
C ALA A 9 -28.63 -14.21 -4.13
N LYS A 10 -27.92 -15.28 -4.54
CA LYS A 10 -26.72 -15.74 -3.81
C LYS A 10 -25.71 -14.59 -3.73
N PRO A 11 -25.09 -14.34 -2.56
CA PRO A 11 -24.08 -13.30 -2.44
C PRO A 11 -22.92 -13.57 -3.42
N ALA A 12 -22.44 -12.52 -4.08
CA ALA A 12 -21.29 -12.62 -4.97
C ALA A 12 -20.08 -13.19 -4.21
N PRO A 13 -19.25 -14.03 -4.85
CA PRO A 13 -18.06 -14.57 -4.22
C PRO A 13 -17.11 -13.44 -3.79
N ARG A 14 -16.52 -13.58 -2.59
CA ARG A 14 -15.55 -12.63 -2.07
C ARG A 14 -14.23 -12.73 -2.83
N LEU A 15 -13.59 -11.58 -3.06
CA LEU A 15 -12.24 -11.49 -3.60
C LEU A 15 -11.25 -12.09 -2.59
N ARG A 16 -10.35 -12.93 -3.06
CA ARG A 16 -9.30 -13.54 -2.22
C ARG A 16 -8.12 -12.60 -2.16
N ALA A 17 -7.85 -12.07 -0.98
CA ALA A 17 -6.71 -11.20 -0.71
C ALA A 17 -5.68 -11.94 0.15
N LEU A 18 -4.40 -11.73 -0.11
CA LEU A 18 -3.30 -12.21 0.72
C LEU A 18 -2.51 -11.02 1.26
N ILE A 19 -2.43 -10.86 2.58
CA ILE A 19 -1.43 -9.97 3.18
C ILE A 19 -0.16 -10.78 3.43
N ILE A 20 0.98 -10.25 2.98
CA ILE A 20 2.29 -10.82 3.24
C ILE A 20 3.10 -9.91 4.16
N ASP A 21 3.69 -10.48 5.22
CA ASP A 21 4.41 -9.73 6.24
C ASP A 21 5.53 -10.55 6.92
N GLY A 22 6.18 -9.95 7.91
CA GLY A 22 7.11 -10.65 8.82
C GLY A 22 8.40 -9.89 9.11
N GLN A 23 8.84 -9.00 8.22
CA GLN A 23 10.08 -8.23 8.39
C GLN A 23 9.88 -6.79 7.91
N ASN A 24 9.86 -5.84 8.86
CA ASN A 24 9.61 -4.44 8.55
C ASN A 24 10.23 -3.55 9.63
N ASN A 25 10.93 -2.49 9.22
CA ASN A 25 11.50 -1.51 10.14
C ASN A 25 10.44 -0.72 10.94
N HIS A 26 9.18 -0.76 10.51
CA HIS A 26 8.04 -0.21 11.26
C HIS A 26 7.55 -1.24 12.26
N VAL A 27 7.92 -1.08 13.53
CA VAL A 27 7.67 -2.07 14.61
C VAL A 27 6.19 -2.46 14.76
N GLN A 28 5.25 -1.59 14.38
CA GLN A 28 3.82 -1.88 14.47
C GLN A 28 3.28 -2.77 13.34
N TRP A 29 4.12 -3.23 12.40
CA TRP A 29 3.68 -3.98 11.22
C TRP A 29 2.66 -5.12 11.51
N PRO A 30 2.70 -5.89 12.63
CA PRO A 30 1.68 -6.92 12.88
C PRO A 30 0.32 -6.32 13.22
N LYS A 31 0.29 -5.23 13.99
CA LYS A 31 -0.95 -4.47 14.26
C LYS A 31 -1.51 -3.91 12.96
N ILE A 32 -0.67 -3.34 12.11
CA ILE A 32 -1.11 -2.80 10.82
C ILE A 32 -1.65 -3.91 9.91
N THR A 33 -1.02 -5.09 9.85
CA THR A 33 -1.58 -6.26 9.16
C THR A 33 -2.97 -6.60 9.69
N PHE A 34 -3.13 -6.68 11.02
CA PHE A 34 -4.40 -7.00 11.66
C PHE A 34 -5.49 -5.97 11.31
N MET A 35 -5.16 -4.67 11.36
CA MET A 35 -6.07 -3.58 10.98
C MET A 35 -6.46 -3.64 9.51
N MET A 36 -5.49 -3.76 8.59
CA MET A 36 -5.76 -3.87 7.15
C MET A 36 -6.64 -5.07 6.83
N LYS A 37 -6.41 -6.23 7.48
CA LYS A 37 -7.27 -7.40 7.34
C LYS A 37 -8.71 -7.07 7.72
N ARG A 38 -8.94 -6.50 8.90
CA ARG A 38 -10.30 -6.13 9.37
C ARG A 38 -10.96 -5.13 8.43
N TYR A 39 -10.25 -4.06 8.05
CA TYR A 39 -10.80 -3.05 7.16
C TYR A 39 -11.22 -3.61 5.81
N LEU A 40 -10.48 -4.57 5.26
CA LEU A 40 -10.87 -5.24 4.02
C LEU A 40 -12.08 -6.16 4.25
N GLU A 41 -12.09 -6.98 5.29
CA GLU A 41 -13.18 -7.93 5.56
C GLU A 41 -14.49 -7.26 5.94
N GLU A 42 -14.47 -6.12 6.64
CA GLU A 42 -15.64 -5.32 7.01
C GLU A 42 -16.42 -4.80 5.80
N THR A 43 -15.79 -4.72 4.62
CA THR A 43 -16.51 -4.39 3.38
C THR A 43 -17.48 -5.49 2.93
N GLY A 44 -17.31 -6.72 3.45
CA GLY A 44 -17.98 -7.92 2.98
C GLY A 44 -17.51 -8.43 1.62
N LYS A 45 -16.56 -7.74 0.96
CA LYS A 45 -16.09 -8.06 -0.40
C LYS A 45 -14.83 -8.90 -0.45
N PHE A 46 -14.07 -8.98 0.64
CA PHE A 46 -12.80 -9.69 0.70
C PHE A 46 -12.84 -10.86 1.68
N SER A 47 -12.14 -11.93 1.33
CA SER A 47 -11.65 -12.95 2.26
C SER A 47 -10.14 -12.78 2.32
N VAL A 48 -9.59 -12.52 3.50
CA VAL A 48 -8.18 -12.11 3.63
C VAL A 48 -7.39 -13.19 4.37
N ASP A 49 -6.45 -13.81 3.67
CA ASP A 49 -5.46 -14.68 4.30
C ASP A 49 -4.20 -13.86 4.65
N VAL A 50 -3.44 -14.31 5.65
CA VAL A 50 -2.14 -13.72 5.99
C VAL A 50 -1.08 -14.80 5.91
N GLN A 51 0.02 -14.52 5.22
CA GLN A 51 1.20 -15.36 5.24
C GLN A 51 2.41 -14.57 5.73
N ARG A 52 2.93 -15.01 6.87
CA ARG A 52 4.07 -14.42 7.56
C ARG A 52 5.33 -15.24 7.35
N THR A 53 6.47 -14.59 7.17
CA THR A 53 7.76 -15.30 7.19
C THR A 53 7.99 -15.96 8.55
N TYR A 54 8.58 -17.15 8.55
CA TYR A 54 8.96 -17.85 9.77
C TYR A 54 9.96 -17.04 10.60
N TYR A 55 11.00 -16.50 9.97
CA TYR A 55 11.87 -15.53 10.62
C TYR A 55 11.21 -14.15 10.60
N THR A 56 11.03 -13.56 11.77
CA THR A 56 10.51 -12.20 11.92
C THR A 56 11.59 -11.24 12.37
N TRP A 57 11.44 -9.97 12.02
CA TRP A 57 12.30 -8.89 12.47
C TRP A 57 11.46 -7.66 12.78
N GLU A 58 11.67 -7.11 13.99
CA GLU A 58 10.78 -6.16 14.67
C GLU A 58 9.34 -6.69 14.90
N GLY A 59 8.58 -6.03 15.77
CA GLY A 59 7.13 -6.26 15.93
C GLY A 59 6.69 -7.45 16.79
N GLU A 60 7.62 -8.17 17.41
CA GLU A 60 7.34 -9.34 18.25
C GLU A 60 6.31 -9.08 19.38
N GLU A 61 6.31 -7.87 19.97
CA GLU A 61 5.27 -7.45 20.91
C GLU A 61 3.87 -7.40 20.27
N PHE A 62 3.78 -6.82 19.08
CA PHE A 62 2.53 -6.68 18.35
C PHE A 62 2.01 -8.01 17.79
N ILE A 63 2.90 -8.97 17.47
CA ILE A 63 2.47 -10.34 17.10
C ILE A 63 1.66 -10.97 18.25
N ARG A 64 2.12 -10.81 19.50
CA ARG A 64 1.41 -11.33 20.68
C ARG A 64 0.11 -10.57 20.97
N ASN A 65 0.12 -9.25 20.79
CA ASN A 65 -1.02 -8.40 21.13
C ASN A 65 -2.12 -8.40 20.05
N TYR A 66 -1.78 -8.74 18.80
CA TYR A 66 -2.69 -8.80 17.65
C TYR A 66 -2.58 -10.17 16.96
N PRO A 67 -2.99 -11.26 17.64
CA PRO A 67 -2.90 -12.60 17.08
C PRO A 67 -3.84 -12.75 15.89
N LEU A 68 -3.42 -13.57 14.94
CA LEU A 68 -4.22 -13.99 13.79
C LEU A 68 -4.45 -15.49 13.89
N ASP A 69 -5.67 -15.93 13.63
CA ASP A 69 -6.04 -17.34 13.72
C ASP A 69 -5.30 -18.18 12.67
N GLY A 70 -4.89 -19.39 13.06
CA GLY A 70 -4.24 -20.35 12.16
C GLY A 70 -2.80 -20.01 11.75
N MET A 71 -2.17 -19.01 12.36
CA MET A 71 -0.78 -18.67 12.08
C MET A 71 0.19 -19.71 12.62
N ARG A 72 1.22 -20.01 11.83
CA ARG A 72 2.36 -20.83 12.26
C ARG A 72 3.22 -20.06 13.27
N PRO A 73 3.88 -20.75 14.21
CA PRO A 73 4.87 -20.11 15.09
C PRO A 73 5.98 -19.44 14.28
N THR A 74 6.44 -18.29 14.76
CA THR A 74 7.55 -17.52 14.18
C THR A 74 8.75 -17.50 15.11
N ARG A 75 9.91 -17.13 14.57
CA ARG A 75 11.14 -16.90 15.32
C ARG A 75 11.63 -15.48 15.08
N ALA A 76 11.51 -14.64 16.10
CA ALA A 76 12.09 -13.30 16.10
C ALA A 76 13.62 -13.35 16.05
N LEU A 77 14.19 -12.48 15.22
CA LEU A 77 15.64 -12.26 15.09
C LEU A 77 15.96 -10.79 15.31
N SER A 78 17.20 -10.51 15.74
CA SER A 78 17.71 -9.15 15.92
C SER A 78 17.99 -8.42 14.60
N LYS A 79 17.97 -9.14 13.48
CA LYS A 79 18.09 -8.59 12.13
C LYS A 79 17.28 -9.44 11.16
N ALA A 80 16.84 -8.80 10.09
CA ALA A 80 16.20 -9.46 8.97
C ALA A 80 17.04 -10.65 8.44
N ARG A 81 16.36 -11.73 8.07
CA ARG A 81 16.98 -12.94 7.51
C ARG A 81 16.05 -13.56 6.48
N MET A 82 16.62 -13.97 5.34
CA MET A 82 15.86 -14.69 4.32
C MET A 82 15.25 -15.95 4.92
N ASP A 83 13.95 -16.13 4.67
CA ASP A 83 13.21 -17.35 4.96
C ASP A 83 12.99 -18.11 3.66
N SER A 84 13.80 -19.14 3.41
CA SER A 84 13.68 -19.96 2.20
C SER A 84 12.40 -20.80 2.16
N SER A 85 11.69 -20.94 3.28
CA SER A 85 10.40 -21.63 3.33
C SER A 85 9.21 -20.71 3.02
N PHE A 86 9.44 -19.39 2.94
CA PHE A 86 8.42 -18.42 2.59
C PHE A 86 8.10 -18.49 1.10
N HIS A 87 7.06 -19.25 0.78
CA HIS A 87 6.64 -19.50 -0.60
C HIS A 87 5.11 -19.50 -0.72
N PRO A 88 4.45 -18.33 -0.73
CA PRO A 88 3.00 -18.25 -0.91
C PRO A 88 2.53 -18.81 -2.26
N ASN A 89 1.38 -19.49 -2.28
CA ASN A 89 0.71 -19.82 -3.53
C ASN A 89 -0.06 -18.59 -4.06
N PHE A 90 0.65 -17.66 -4.70
CA PHE A 90 0.07 -16.41 -5.19
C PHE A 90 -1.11 -16.62 -6.15
N SER A 91 -1.11 -17.71 -6.92
CA SER A 91 -2.18 -18.02 -7.88
C SER A 91 -3.56 -18.27 -7.26
N ALA A 92 -3.62 -18.52 -5.94
CA ALA A 92 -4.86 -18.70 -5.20
C ALA A 92 -5.56 -17.38 -4.84
N TYR A 93 -4.97 -16.23 -5.16
CA TYR A 93 -5.42 -14.92 -4.73
C TYR A 93 -5.65 -13.98 -5.93
N ASP A 94 -6.62 -13.09 -5.78
CA ASP A 94 -6.90 -12.02 -6.75
C ASP A 94 -5.95 -10.83 -6.55
N VAL A 95 -5.50 -10.62 -5.30
CA VAL A 95 -4.64 -9.50 -4.90
C VAL A 95 -3.74 -9.85 -3.73
N VAL A 96 -2.51 -9.35 -3.77
CA VAL A 96 -1.53 -9.44 -2.68
C VAL A 96 -1.27 -8.06 -2.10
N ILE A 97 -1.26 -7.92 -0.78
CA ILE A 97 -0.92 -6.69 -0.06
C ILE A 97 0.43 -6.90 0.61
N CYS A 98 1.42 -6.09 0.25
CA CYS A 98 2.77 -6.17 0.80
C CYS A 98 2.90 -5.27 2.03
N ASN A 99 3.27 -5.86 3.18
CA ASN A 99 3.57 -5.15 4.43
C ASN A 99 5.01 -5.43 4.93
N PHE A 100 5.93 -5.63 3.99
CA PHE A 100 7.37 -5.62 4.28
C PHE A 100 7.90 -4.18 4.36
N GLY A 101 9.10 -4.00 4.92
CA GLY A 101 9.71 -2.68 5.08
C GLY A 101 11.11 -2.54 4.52
N TRP A 102 11.73 -1.40 4.82
CA TRP A 102 13.15 -1.21 4.60
C TRP A 102 13.95 -2.25 5.39
N ASN A 103 15.08 -2.73 4.83
CA ASN A 103 15.91 -3.83 5.36
C ASN A 103 15.25 -5.21 5.49
N ALA A 104 14.01 -5.40 5.01
CA ALA A 104 13.46 -6.76 4.85
C ALA A 104 14.42 -7.63 4.01
N ALA A 105 14.68 -8.85 4.46
CA ALA A 105 15.55 -9.76 3.73
C ALA A 105 14.89 -10.17 2.39
N PRO A 106 15.68 -10.39 1.33
CA PRO A 106 15.13 -10.83 0.06
C PRO A 106 14.38 -12.16 0.24
N TRP A 107 13.31 -12.34 -0.53
CA TRP A 107 12.69 -13.65 -0.69
C TRP A 107 13.59 -14.54 -1.56
N SER A 108 13.37 -15.86 -1.50
CA SER A 108 14.09 -16.80 -2.36
C SER A 108 13.85 -16.49 -3.85
N ASP A 109 14.82 -16.82 -4.71
CA ASP A 109 14.70 -16.63 -6.17
C ASP A 109 13.46 -17.33 -6.73
N ALA A 110 13.09 -18.50 -6.17
CA ALA A 110 11.88 -19.23 -6.56
C ALA A 110 10.60 -18.44 -6.20
N THR A 111 10.53 -17.89 -4.98
CA THR A 111 9.41 -17.05 -4.55
C THR A 111 9.32 -15.77 -5.40
N GLN A 112 10.45 -15.16 -5.73
CA GLN A 112 10.51 -13.98 -6.61
C GLN A 112 9.97 -14.31 -8.01
N ALA A 113 10.44 -15.41 -8.61
CA ALA A 113 10.02 -15.85 -9.94
C ALA A 113 8.51 -16.15 -10.00
N ASP A 114 7.96 -16.82 -8.98
CA ASP A 114 6.54 -17.12 -8.90
C ASP A 114 5.69 -15.86 -8.71
N PHE A 115 6.16 -14.91 -7.91
CA PHE A 115 5.49 -13.62 -7.74
C PHE A 115 5.48 -12.81 -9.04
N GLU A 116 6.60 -12.77 -9.77
CA GLU A 116 6.65 -12.16 -11.09
C GLU A 116 5.69 -12.82 -12.07
N GLN A 117 5.59 -14.15 -12.05
CA GLN A 117 4.67 -14.89 -12.92
C GLN A 117 3.21 -14.56 -12.59
N TYR A 118 2.86 -14.49 -11.31
CA TYR A 118 1.56 -14.06 -10.82
C TYR A 118 1.20 -12.67 -11.36
N MET A 119 2.12 -11.69 -11.25
CA MET A 119 1.90 -10.34 -11.78
C MET A 119 1.78 -10.34 -13.31
N LYS A 120 2.65 -11.07 -14.04
CA LYS A 120 2.57 -11.19 -15.51
C LYS A 120 1.24 -11.78 -15.98
N LYS A 121 0.62 -12.66 -15.20
CA LYS A 121 -0.68 -13.30 -15.48
C LYS A 121 -1.90 -12.44 -15.13
N GLY A 122 -1.72 -11.29 -14.48
CA GLY A 122 -2.83 -10.38 -14.16
C GLY A 122 -3.16 -10.23 -12.68
N GLY A 123 -2.30 -10.76 -11.80
CA GLY A 123 -2.42 -10.59 -10.36
C GLY A 123 -2.44 -9.12 -9.92
N GLY A 124 -3.17 -8.85 -8.83
CA GLY A 124 -3.16 -7.56 -8.15
C GLY A 124 -2.05 -7.46 -7.11
N LEU A 125 -1.46 -6.27 -6.97
CA LEU A 125 -0.57 -5.92 -5.87
C LEU A 125 -1.01 -4.60 -5.21
N VAL A 126 -0.92 -4.54 -3.90
CA VAL A 126 -1.06 -3.33 -3.10
C VAL A 126 0.22 -3.10 -2.30
N VAL A 127 0.81 -1.92 -2.48
CA VAL A 127 2.07 -1.50 -1.83
C VAL A 127 1.72 -0.41 -0.83
N ILE A 128 1.92 -0.69 0.45
CA ILE A 128 1.59 0.23 1.54
C ILE A 128 2.87 0.75 2.20
N HIS A 129 2.97 2.07 2.32
CA HIS A 129 4.01 2.75 3.08
C HIS A 129 5.42 2.21 2.74
N ALA A 130 6.13 1.68 3.74
CA ALA A 130 7.50 1.20 3.61
C ALA A 130 7.68 -0.08 2.78
N ALA A 131 6.60 -0.69 2.27
CA ALA A 131 6.71 -1.77 1.30
C ALA A 131 7.41 -1.32 0.02
N ASN A 132 7.36 -0.02 -0.32
CA ASN A 132 8.12 0.54 -1.42
C ASN A 132 9.63 0.70 -1.13
N ASN A 133 10.08 0.43 0.10
CA ASN A 133 11.49 0.49 0.49
C ASN A 133 12.17 -0.88 0.37
N SER A 134 11.38 -1.96 0.32
CA SER A 134 11.87 -3.33 0.28
C SER A 134 12.61 -3.65 -1.03
N PHE A 135 13.49 -4.65 -0.95
CA PHE A 135 14.08 -5.37 -2.09
C PHE A 135 14.74 -4.46 -3.17
N PRO A 136 15.68 -3.57 -2.81
CA PRO A 136 16.34 -2.68 -3.78
C PRO A 136 17.05 -3.44 -4.91
N LEU A 137 17.54 -4.65 -4.65
CA LEU A 137 18.25 -5.49 -5.62
C LEU A 137 17.33 -6.36 -6.50
N TRP A 138 16.00 -6.24 -6.38
CA TRP A 138 15.05 -6.98 -7.22
C TRP A 138 14.44 -6.05 -8.29
N PRO A 139 14.93 -6.09 -9.54
CA PRO A 139 14.51 -5.11 -10.56
C PRO A 139 13.02 -5.15 -10.85
N ALA A 140 12.42 -6.35 -10.93
CA ALA A 140 10.99 -6.48 -11.20
C ALA A 140 10.14 -5.89 -10.07
N TYR A 141 10.53 -6.04 -8.81
CA TYR A 141 9.83 -5.39 -7.69
C TYR A 141 9.89 -3.86 -7.80
N ASN A 142 11.06 -3.29 -8.13
CA ASN A 142 11.20 -1.84 -8.32
C ASN A 142 10.35 -1.32 -9.50
N GLN A 143 10.18 -2.10 -10.57
CA GLN A 143 9.23 -1.80 -11.63
C GLN A 143 7.78 -1.88 -11.17
N MET A 144 7.43 -2.84 -10.29
CA MET A 144 6.07 -2.99 -9.75
C MET A 144 5.67 -1.84 -8.83
N ILE A 145 6.56 -1.39 -7.94
CA ILE A 145 6.27 -0.29 -7.01
C ILE A 145 6.30 1.09 -7.71
N GLY A 146 7.01 1.20 -8.85
CA GLY A 146 7.16 2.43 -9.62
C GLY A 146 8.12 3.43 -8.97
N LEU A 147 7.87 3.80 -7.72
CA LEU A 147 8.75 4.62 -6.88
C LEU A 147 9.00 3.91 -5.55
N GLY A 148 10.19 4.10 -4.98
CA GLY A 148 10.59 3.62 -3.68
C GLY A 148 11.60 4.58 -3.03
N GLY A 149 11.93 4.32 -1.77
CA GLY A 149 12.90 5.12 -1.03
C GLY A 149 13.88 4.26 -0.25
N TRP A 150 14.88 4.91 0.35
CA TRP A 150 15.93 4.27 1.14
C TRP A 150 16.62 3.12 0.37
N GLY A 151 17.38 2.28 1.07
CA GLY A 151 18.06 1.12 0.47
C GLY A 151 19.10 1.51 -0.58
N ASP A 152 19.82 2.61 -0.34
CA ASP A 152 20.87 3.16 -1.20
C ASP A 152 20.43 3.53 -2.63
N ARG A 153 19.11 3.66 -2.85
CA ARG A 153 18.56 4.14 -4.11
C ARG A 153 18.98 5.58 -4.42
N THR A 154 19.27 5.84 -5.68
CA THR A 154 19.77 7.12 -6.20
C THR A 154 19.15 7.46 -7.55
N GLU A 155 19.60 8.56 -8.14
CA GLU A 155 20.15 8.53 -9.50
C GLU A 155 19.74 7.44 -10.47
N LYS A 156 20.42 6.31 -10.25
CA LYS A 156 20.56 5.17 -11.14
C LYS A 156 19.31 4.29 -11.14
N ASP A 157 18.46 4.44 -10.14
CA ASP A 157 17.24 3.65 -9.97
C ASP A 157 16.03 4.25 -10.70
N GLY A 158 16.17 5.46 -11.27
CA GLY A 158 15.13 6.14 -12.05
C GLY A 158 14.67 7.46 -11.42
N PRO A 159 13.89 8.28 -12.14
CA PRO A 159 13.68 9.69 -11.81
C PRO A 159 12.93 9.91 -10.50
N TYR A 160 13.04 11.13 -9.96
CA TYR A 160 11.97 11.67 -9.12
C TYR A 160 10.72 11.91 -9.96
N VAL A 161 9.54 11.71 -9.37
CA VAL A 161 8.27 12.04 -10.01
C VAL A 161 7.42 12.86 -9.07
N TYR A 162 7.06 14.07 -9.49
CA TYR A 162 6.32 15.03 -8.65
C TYR A 162 5.55 16.02 -9.52
N TYR A 163 4.61 16.75 -8.92
CA TYR A 163 4.01 17.93 -9.54
C TYR A 163 4.74 19.20 -9.05
N ASP A 164 5.13 20.06 -9.99
CA ASP A 164 5.76 21.33 -9.67
C ASP A 164 4.72 22.39 -9.21
N GLN A 165 5.22 23.58 -8.86
CA GLN A 165 4.38 24.71 -8.41
C GLN A 165 3.42 25.23 -9.49
N THR A 166 3.63 24.87 -10.76
CA THR A 166 2.75 25.21 -11.89
C THR A 166 1.74 24.10 -12.19
N GLU A 167 1.63 23.10 -11.30
CA GLU A 167 0.72 21.97 -11.43
C GLU A 167 1.06 21.03 -12.60
N LYS A 168 2.31 21.04 -13.06
CA LYS A 168 2.79 20.14 -14.11
C LYS A 168 3.47 18.91 -13.52
N LEU A 169 3.15 17.73 -14.04
CA LEU A 169 3.86 16.50 -13.72
C LEU A 169 5.28 16.54 -14.31
N VAL A 170 6.27 16.33 -13.46
CA VAL A 170 7.69 16.33 -13.78
C VAL A 170 8.30 14.96 -13.48
N ARG A 171 9.18 14.52 -14.38
CA ARG A 171 10.07 13.37 -14.21
C ARG A 171 11.51 13.88 -14.28
N ASP A 172 12.23 13.79 -13.17
CA ASP A 172 13.49 14.49 -12.99
C ASP A 172 14.63 13.53 -12.62
N MET A 173 15.65 13.51 -13.48
CA MET A 173 16.83 12.65 -13.33
C MET A 173 17.97 13.30 -12.53
N GLN A 174 17.78 14.50 -11.98
CA GLN A 174 18.84 15.18 -11.22
C GLN A 174 19.42 14.27 -10.11
N PRO A 175 20.74 14.30 -9.89
CA PRO A 175 21.37 13.47 -8.86
C PRO A 175 20.77 13.65 -7.46
N GLY A 176 20.75 12.57 -6.69
CA GLY A 176 20.34 12.60 -5.29
C GLY A 176 19.83 11.27 -4.76
N LYS A 177 19.69 11.21 -3.43
CA LYS A 177 19.16 10.03 -2.71
C LYS A 177 17.66 9.86 -2.92
N ALA A 178 17.19 8.63 -2.88
CA ALA A 178 15.76 8.33 -2.89
C ALA A 178 15.18 8.18 -1.48
N GLY A 179 14.03 8.78 -1.25
CA GLY A 179 13.25 8.68 -0.02
C GLY A 179 13.73 9.62 1.08
N SER A 180 12.79 10.40 1.58
CA SER A 180 12.89 11.20 2.79
C SER A 180 11.47 11.57 3.23
N HIS A 181 11.34 12.14 4.42
CA HIS A 181 10.09 12.75 4.86
C HIS A 181 10.38 13.85 5.89
N GLY A 182 9.39 14.72 6.09
CA GLY A 182 9.38 15.72 7.16
C GLY A 182 9.11 15.13 8.55
N ALA A 183 8.84 16.00 9.52
CA ALA A 183 8.19 15.54 10.75
C ALA A 183 6.76 15.07 10.45
N GLN A 184 6.24 14.15 11.26
CA GLN A 184 4.88 13.65 11.12
C GLN A 184 3.86 14.76 11.36
N ALA A 185 2.93 14.92 10.44
CA ALA A 185 1.90 15.96 10.48
C ALA A 185 0.65 15.52 9.74
N GLU A 186 -0.47 16.22 9.96
CA GLU A 186 -1.59 16.15 9.03
C GLU A 186 -1.22 16.92 7.75
N PHE A 187 -1.73 16.47 6.61
CA PHE A 187 -1.50 17.14 5.33
C PHE A 187 -2.65 16.90 4.36
N VAL A 188 -2.89 17.90 3.50
CA VAL A 188 -3.93 17.83 2.49
C VAL A 188 -3.47 16.96 1.33
N VAL A 189 -4.24 15.92 1.03
CA VAL A 189 -4.11 15.11 -0.17
C VAL A 189 -5.02 15.70 -1.24
N LYS A 190 -4.41 16.07 -2.38
CA LYS A 190 -5.07 16.60 -3.58
C LYS A 190 -5.21 15.52 -4.63
N VAL A 191 -6.45 15.16 -4.97
CA VAL A 191 -6.80 14.24 -6.06
C VAL A 191 -6.48 14.90 -7.40
N ARG A 192 -5.67 14.22 -8.22
CA ARG A 192 -5.21 14.64 -9.55
C ARG A 192 -6.06 14.06 -10.67
N ASP A 193 -6.49 12.81 -10.51
CA ASP A 193 -7.41 12.14 -11.43
C ASP A 193 -8.73 11.85 -10.69
N THR A 194 -9.78 12.59 -11.01
CA THR A 194 -11.12 12.43 -10.40
C THR A 194 -11.97 11.37 -11.10
N LYS A 195 -11.50 10.81 -12.22
CA LYS A 195 -12.24 9.85 -13.05
C LYS A 195 -11.80 8.41 -12.77
N HIS A 196 -10.58 8.19 -12.29
CA HIS A 196 -10.07 6.86 -11.96
C HIS A 196 -11.00 6.14 -10.96
N PRO A 197 -11.27 4.82 -11.10
CA PRO A 197 -12.21 4.12 -10.22
C PRO A 197 -11.89 4.25 -8.72
N ILE A 198 -10.61 4.28 -8.35
CA ILE A 198 -10.18 4.45 -6.96
C ILE A 198 -10.64 5.79 -6.39
N THR A 199 -10.50 6.88 -7.13
CA THR A 199 -10.74 8.26 -6.66
C THR A 199 -12.08 8.85 -7.08
N LYS A 200 -12.82 8.16 -7.96
CA LYS A 200 -14.14 8.60 -8.44
C LYS A 200 -15.11 8.84 -7.28
N GLY A 201 -15.54 10.09 -7.14
CA GLY A 201 -16.46 10.54 -6.09
C GLY A 201 -15.79 11.01 -4.79
N MET A 202 -14.46 10.94 -4.68
CA MET A 202 -13.74 11.57 -3.56
C MET A 202 -13.78 13.10 -3.68
N PRO A 203 -13.76 13.84 -2.56
CA PRO A 203 -13.41 15.25 -2.55
C PRO A 203 -12.06 15.50 -3.25
N THR A 204 -11.94 16.60 -3.98
CA THR A 204 -10.69 16.96 -4.66
C THR A 204 -9.54 17.19 -3.68
N ASN A 205 -9.83 17.70 -2.49
CA ASN A 205 -8.88 17.86 -1.39
C ASN A 205 -9.47 17.22 -0.13
N TRP A 206 -8.64 16.52 0.63
CA TRP A 206 -9.02 15.96 1.92
C TRP A 206 -7.82 15.91 2.87
N LEU A 207 -8.06 16.11 4.17
CA LEU A 207 -7.01 16.14 5.18
C LEU A 207 -6.71 14.71 5.65
N HIS A 208 -5.50 14.23 5.35
CA HIS A 208 -4.98 12.99 5.91
C HIS A 208 -4.53 13.23 7.35
N SER A 209 -4.80 12.26 8.22
CA SER A 209 -4.38 12.31 9.63
C SER A 209 -2.86 12.31 9.75
N ARG A 210 -2.35 12.50 10.97
CA ARG A 210 -0.92 12.52 11.28
C ARG A 210 -0.20 11.33 10.63
N ASP A 211 0.78 11.61 9.79
CA ASP A 211 1.55 10.59 9.06
C ASP A 211 2.89 11.17 8.57
N GLU A 212 3.73 10.33 7.99
CA GLU A 212 4.92 10.74 7.25
C GLU A 212 4.55 11.04 5.79
N LEU A 213 4.71 12.30 5.37
CA LEU A 213 4.63 12.65 3.96
C LEU A 213 5.96 12.27 3.29
N TYR A 214 6.00 11.09 2.66
CA TYR A 214 7.17 10.66 1.89
C TYR A 214 7.39 11.59 0.69
N ASP A 215 8.63 12.04 0.54
CA ASP A 215 9.11 12.86 -0.56
C ASP A 215 10.39 12.27 -1.17
N ARG A 216 10.81 12.80 -2.32
CA ARG A 216 12.02 12.37 -3.04
C ARG A 216 12.06 10.85 -3.32
N LEU A 217 10.91 10.17 -3.44
CA LEU A 217 10.90 8.77 -3.89
C LEU A 217 11.40 8.68 -5.33
N ARG A 218 12.11 7.60 -5.65
CA ARG A 218 12.67 7.32 -6.98
C ARG A 218 12.41 5.89 -7.39
N GLY A 219 12.38 5.67 -8.69
CA GLY A 219 12.27 4.32 -9.25
C GLY A 219 12.05 4.41 -10.76
N PRO A 220 11.91 3.27 -11.44
CA PRO A 220 11.70 3.24 -12.89
C PRO A 220 10.52 4.10 -13.34
N ALA A 221 9.47 4.16 -12.50
CA ALA A 221 8.26 4.96 -12.72
C ALA A 221 7.60 4.74 -14.10
N GLU A 222 7.78 3.55 -14.68
CA GLU A 222 7.22 3.16 -15.97
C GLU A 222 5.76 2.73 -15.80
N LYS A 223 4.90 3.08 -16.78
CA LYS A 223 3.47 2.72 -16.77
C LYS A 223 2.78 3.05 -15.45
N MET A 224 3.17 4.20 -14.89
CA MET A 224 2.71 4.70 -13.61
C MET A 224 1.87 5.96 -13.79
N ASP A 225 0.70 5.96 -13.15
CA ASP A 225 -0.21 7.11 -13.09
C ASP A 225 -0.30 7.63 -11.66
N VAL A 226 -0.23 8.96 -11.50
CA VAL A 226 -0.40 9.63 -10.20
C VAL A 226 -1.86 10.02 -10.03
N LEU A 227 -2.53 9.43 -9.05
CA LEU A 227 -3.94 9.67 -8.76
C LEU A 227 -4.16 10.81 -7.77
N ALA A 228 -3.23 10.98 -6.82
CA ALA A 228 -3.27 12.06 -5.84
C ALA A 228 -1.86 12.42 -5.35
N THR A 229 -1.71 13.65 -4.86
CA THR A 229 -0.44 14.20 -4.34
C THR A 229 -0.65 14.95 -3.04
N ALA A 230 0.40 15.17 -2.25
CA ALA A 230 0.40 16.11 -1.13
C ALA A 230 1.56 17.11 -1.27
N PHE A 231 1.36 18.35 -0.83
CA PHE A 231 2.42 19.36 -0.83
C PHE A 231 3.42 19.10 0.31
N SER A 232 4.71 18.94 -0.01
CA SER A 232 5.78 18.72 0.97
C SER A 232 6.53 20.03 1.24
N PRO A 233 6.17 20.81 2.28
CA PRO A 233 6.74 22.15 2.48
C PRO A 233 8.17 22.07 3.06
N LYS A 234 9.08 22.94 2.59
CA LYS A 234 10.43 23.06 3.18
C LYS A 234 10.43 23.44 4.65
N SER A 235 9.41 24.14 5.13
CA SER A 235 9.24 24.44 6.56
C SER A 235 9.12 23.17 7.43
N ASN A 236 8.71 22.05 6.83
CA ASN A 236 8.73 20.72 7.45
C ASN A 236 9.81 19.81 6.83
N ARG A 237 10.97 20.37 6.44
CA ARG A 237 12.10 19.61 5.83
C ARG A 237 11.75 18.91 4.49
N GLY A 238 10.68 19.36 3.85
CA GLY A 238 10.19 18.86 2.56
C GLY A 238 10.92 19.45 1.34
N THR A 239 10.23 19.47 0.21
CA THR A 239 10.79 19.74 -1.12
C THR A 239 10.23 20.98 -1.83
N ASP A 240 9.16 21.58 -1.30
CA ASP A 240 8.25 22.50 -1.99
C ASP A 240 7.73 21.91 -3.32
N ARG A 241 7.39 20.63 -3.33
CA ARG A 241 6.78 19.92 -4.46
C ARG A 241 5.48 19.25 -4.01
N HIS A 242 4.65 18.91 -4.98
CA HIS A 242 3.52 18.03 -4.76
C HIS A 242 3.93 16.58 -5.03
N GLU A 243 4.14 15.82 -3.96
CA GLU A 243 4.67 14.46 -3.99
C GLU A 243 3.55 13.42 -4.16
N PRO A 244 3.73 12.33 -4.94
CA PRO A 244 2.69 11.32 -5.16
C PRO A 244 2.27 10.56 -3.89
N MET A 245 0.98 10.59 -3.56
CA MET A 245 0.40 9.91 -2.38
C MET A 245 -0.52 8.74 -2.74
N LEU A 246 -1.07 8.73 -3.96
CA LEU A 246 -1.81 7.60 -4.52
C LEU A 246 -1.33 7.39 -5.95
N MET A 247 -0.85 6.19 -6.25
CA MET A 247 -0.32 5.83 -7.57
C MET A 247 -0.91 4.51 -8.03
N THR A 248 -0.93 4.34 -9.34
CA THR A 248 -1.09 3.02 -9.93
C THR A 248 0.06 2.70 -10.86
N VAL A 249 0.41 1.42 -10.96
CA VAL A 249 1.46 0.92 -11.85
C VAL A 249 0.96 -0.31 -12.60
N ARG A 250 1.51 -0.59 -13.78
CA ARG A 250 1.27 -1.83 -14.54
C ARG A 250 2.55 -2.63 -14.72
N PHE A 251 2.51 -3.91 -14.37
CA PHE A 251 3.58 -4.86 -14.63
C PHE A 251 3.02 -6.12 -15.31
N GLY A 252 3.45 -6.38 -16.55
CA GLY A 252 2.78 -7.37 -17.40
C GLY A 252 1.28 -7.05 -17.56
N LYS A 253 0.41 -8.00 -17.20
CA LYS A 253 -1.06 -7.79 -17.12
C LYS A 253 -1.53 -7.36 -15.72
N GLY A 254 -0.63 -7.37 -14.74
CA GLY A 254 -0.92 -7.11 -13.34
C GLY A 254 -1.19 -5.64 -13.05
N ARG A 255 -1.91 -5.41 -11.95
CA ARG A 255 -2.37 -4.09 -11.53
C ARG A 255 -1.84 -3.80 -10.15
N ILE A 256 -1.17 -2.66 -10.00
CA ILE A 256 -0.57 -2.27 -8.72
C ILE A 256 -1.23 -0.99 -8.24
N PHE A 257 -1.73 -0.99 -7.02
CA PHE A 257 -2.05 0.22 -6.27
C PHE A 257 -0.92 0.47 -5.27
N HIS A 258 -0.37 1.69 -5.26
CA HIS A 258 0.71 2.06 -4.37
C HIS A 258 0.36 3.36 -3.66
N THR A 259 0.44 3.34 -2.32
CA THR A 259 0.37 4.53 -1.48
C THR A 259 1.51 4.54 -0.46
N PRO A 260 2.28 5.64 -0.33
CA PRO A 260 3.25 5.80 0.74
C PRO A 260 2.61 6.21 2.08
N LEU A 261 1.29 6.35 2.16
CA LEU A 261 0.58 6.63 3.42
C LEU A 261 0.58 5.40 4.33
N GLY A 262 0.47 5.61 5.64
CA GLY A 262 0.19 4.56 6.64
C GLY A 262 1.38 4.19 7.54
N HIS A 263 2.07 5.18 8.12
CA HIS A 263 3.24 4.95 9.00
C HIS A 263 2.94 4.10 10.25
N ALA A 264 1.86 4.43 10.96
CA ALA A 264 1.49 3.78 12.23
C ALA A 264 -0.03 3.69 12.38
N ASP A 265 -0.48 3.11 13.50
CA ASP A 265 -1.89 2.93 13.82
C ASP A 265 -2.73 4.20 13.62
N TYR A 266 -2.34 5.33 14.19
CA TYR A 266 -3.07 6.60 14.02
C TYR A 266 -3.14 7.10 12.57
N SER A 267 -2.18 6.71 11.71
CA SER A 267 -2.19 7.04 10.29
C SER A 267 -3.16 6.15 9.53
N VAL A 268 -3.18 4.85 9.85
CA VAL A 268 -4.08 3.87 9.21
C VAL A 268 -5.51 3.91 9.76
N GLU A 269 -5.72 4.53 10.93
CA GLU A 269 -7.05 4.88 11.44
C GLU A 269 -7.74 5.97 10.61
N CYS A 270 -7.00 6.72 9.77
CA CYS A 270 -7.58 7.74 8.91
C CYS A 270 -8.61 7.13 7.96
N VAL A 271 -9.84 7.65 7.94
CA VAL A 271 -10.90 7.18 7.03
C VAL A 271 -10.49 7.36 5.57
N GLY A 272 -9.70 8.40 5.27
CA GLY A 272 -9.08 8.59 3.95
C GLY A 272 -8.17 7.42 3.55
N PHE A 273 -7.27 7.00 4.44
CA PHE A 273 -6.41 5.83 4.24
C PHE A 273 -7.24 4.55 4.08
N ILE A 274 -8.17 4.28 5.00
CA ILE A 274 -9.02 3.07 4.98
C ILE A 274 -9.77 2.97 3.64
N THR A 275 -10.37 4.08 3.20
CA THR A 275 -11.10 4.13 1.93
C THR A 275 -10.18 3.88 0.73
N CYS A 276 -8.97 4.45 0.73
CA CYS A 276 -7.98 4.24 -0.33
C CYS A 276 -7.47 2.79 -0.35
N LEU A 277 -7.20 2.18 0.81
CA LEU A 277 -6.83 0.77 0.94
C LEU A 277 -7.91 -0.13 0.35
N GLN A 278 -9.16 0.05 0.77
CA GLN A 278 -10.29 -0.78 0.31
C GLN A 278 -10.51 -0.66 -1.19
N ARG A 279 -10.64 0.58 -1.70
CA ARG A 279 -10.90 0.84 -3.13
C ARG A 279 -9.70 0.48 -4.01
N GLY A 280 -8.49 0.76 -3.55
CA GLY A 280 -7.25 0.41 -4.23
C GLY A 280 -7.04 -1.09 -4.32
N THR A 281 -7.31 -1.83 -3.24
CA THR A 281 -7.27 -3.31 -3.23
C THR A 281 -8.30 -3.90 -4.19
N GLN A 282 -9.53 -3.37 -4.20
CA GLN A 282 -10.56 -3.83 -5.14
C GLN A 282 -10.17 -3.58 -6.60
N TRP A 283 -9.62 -2.40 -6.88
CA TRP A 283 -9.17 -2.04 -8.21
C TRP A 283 -7.98 -2.89 -8.66
N ALA A 284 -7.01 -3.15 -7.77
CA ALA A 284 -5.90 -4.03 -8.10
C ALA A 284 -6.40 -5.43 -8.46
N ALA A 285 -7.32 -5.98 -7.66
CA ALA A 285 -7.94 -7.28 -7.91
C ALA A 285 -8.76 -7.34 -9.20
N THR A 286 -9.54 -6.31 -9.54
CA THR A 286 -10.62 -6.43 -10.55
C THR A 286 -10.59 -5.41 -11.69
N GLY A 287 -9.83 -4.33 -11.55
CA GLY A 287 -9.87 -3.15 -12.41
C GLY A 287 -11.11 -2.26 -12.21
N LYS A 288 -12.01 -2.63 -11.28
CA LYS A 288 -13.26 -1.92 -10.98
C LYS A 288 -13.32 -1.54 -9.50
N VAL A 289 -14.18 -0.58 -9.18
CA VAL A 289 -14.47 -0.19 -7.80
C VAL A 289 -15.97 0.05 -7.66
N ASP A 290 -16.57 -0.60 -6.67
CA ASP A 290 -17.97 -0.37 -6.25
C ASP A 290 -18.10 -0.13 -4.73
N ILE A 291 -16.99 -0.14 -3.97
CA ILE A 291 -16.96 0.28 -2.57
C ILE A 291 -17.25 1.79 -2.50
N PRO A 292 -18.30 2.24 -1.79
CA PRO A 292 -18.69 3.65 -1.77
C PRO A 292 -17.66 4.51 -1.02
N ILE A 293 -17.70 5.83 -1.26
CA ILE A 293 -17.05 6.79 -0.35
C ILE A 293 -17.92 6.88 0.91
N PRO A 294 -17.37 6.66 2.11
CA PRO A 294 -18.18 6.66 3.31
C PRO A 294 -18.57 8.09 3.73
N ALA A 295 -19.66 8.23 4.48
CA ALA A 295 -20.18 9.54 4.89
C ALA A 295 -19.25 10.32 5.82
N ASP A 296 -18.37 9.61 6.54
CA ASP A 296 -17.34 10.14 7.43
C ASP A 296 -15.98 10.31 6.73
N PHE A 297 -15.92 10.35 5.39
CA PHE A 297 -14.70 10.65 4.66
C PHE A 297 -14.16 12.04 5.04
N PRO A 298 -12.83 12.25 5.18
CA PRO A 298 -12.28 13.54 5.60
C PRO A 298 -12.64 14.69 4.66
N THR A 299 -12.78 15.89 5.20
CA THR A 299 -12.86 17.12 4.41
C THR A 299 -11.47 17.72 4.24
N GLU A 300 -11.34 18.78 3.44
CA GLU A 300 -10.07 19.50 3.30
C GLU A 300 -9.59 20.12 4.63
N GLN A 301 -10.51 20.50 5.52
CA GLN A 301 -10.19 21.19 6.78
C GLN A 301 -10.18 20.26 8.01
N ARG A 302 -10.72 19.05 7.91
CA ARG A 302 -10.88 18.16 9.06
C ARG A 302 -10.59 16.71 8.69
N ALA A 303 -9.58 16.15 9.36
CA ALA A 303 -9.28 14.74 9.31
C ALA A 303 -10.41 13.94 9.98
N SER A 304 -10.62 12.72 9.50
CA SER A 304 -11.55 11.76 10.08
C SER A 304 -10.81 10.48 10.40
N GLN A 305 -11.00 9.94 11.61
CA GLN A 305 -10.35 8.74 12.09
C GLN A 305 -11.38 7.78 12.67
N ARG A 306 -11.21 6.48 12.41
CA ARG A 306 -11.93 5.40 13.09
C ARG A 306 -10.95 4.73 14.04
N LYS A 307 -11.05 5.07 15.33
CA LYS A 307 -10.21 4.49 16.38
C LYS A 307 -10.32 2.98 16.35
N PHE A 308 -9.17 2.31 16.45
CA PHE A 308 -9.11 0.87 16.38
C PHE A 308 -9.11 0.27 17.78
N ASP A 309 -10.30 -0.06 18.25
CA ASP A 309 -10.49 -0.84 19.46
C ASP A 309 -10.44 -2.33 19.12
N ARG A 310 -9.74 -3.11 19.95
CA ARG A 310 -9.52 -4.55 19.76
C ARG A 310 -10.81 -5.34 19.94
#